data_AF-A0A916JIZ5-F1
#
_entry.id   AF-A0A916JIZ5-F1
#
_cell.length_a   1.000
_cell.length_b   1.000
_cell.length_c   1.000
_cell.angle_alpha   90.00
_cell.angle_beta   90.00
_cell.angle_gamma   90.00
#
_symmetry.space_group_name_H-M   'P 1'
#
loop_
_entity.id
_entity.type
_entity.pdbx_description
1 polymer ?
#
loop_
_entity_poly.entity_id
_entity_poly.type
_entity_poly.pdbx_seq_one_letter_code
_entity_poly.pdbx_strand_id
1 'polypeptide(L)'
;MYKIYFLGSLLLLSLQALAQCPTGDQSFYNQTDVNDFLADYPDCEELPGRVLIEGSGITNLNGFKNLTYIDGVLRIAETGLGDLTGLDWVFRRS
;
A
#
# COMPACT_ATOMS: atom_id res chain seq x y z
N MET A 1 -29.22 -33.72 27.72
CA MET A 1 -27.93 -33.81 26.98
C MET A 1 -28.05 -32.95 25.73
N TYR A 2 -27.84 -31.64 25.88
CA TYR A 2 -27.98 -30.64 24.82
C TYR A 2 -26.67 -30.63 24.04
N LYS A 3 -26.72 -31.17 22.82
CA LYS A 3 -25.60 -31.19 21.88
C LYS A 3 -25.26 -29.74 21.50
N ILE A 4 -24.08 -29.27 21.92
CA ILE A 4 -23.54 -27.91 21.75
C ILE A 4 -23.15 -27.56 20.29
N TYR A 5 -23.57 -28.35 19.30
CA TYR A 5 -23.18 -28.15 17.91
C TYR A 5 -24.05 -27.11 17.19
N PHE A 6 -24.03 -25.83 17.59
CA PHE A 6 -24.46 -24.75 16.68
C PHE A 6 -24.04 -23.33 17.14
N LEU A 7 -22.89 -23.19 17.80
CA LEU A 7 -22.28 -21.87 18.09
C LEU A 7 -20.83 -21.76 17.63
N GLY A 8 -20.33 -22.76 16.90
CA GLY A 8 -18.95 -22.85 16.46
C GLY A 8 -18.73 -22.64 14.96
N SER A 9 -19.75 -22.22 14.20
CA SER A 9 -19.62 -21.99 12.75
C SER A 9 -19.75 -20.52 12.33
N LEU A 10 -19.99 -19.61 13.28
CA LEU A 10 -19.99 -18.16 13.04
C LEU A 10 -18.68 -17.50 13.54
N LEU A 11 -17.59 -18.26 13.59
CA LEU A 11 -16.24 -17.80 13.88
C LEU A 11 -15.24 -18.34 12.84
N LEU A 12 -15.66 -18.38 11.58
CA LEU A 12 -14.80 -18.62 10.40
C LEU A 12 -14.98 -17.51 9.35
N LEU A 13 -15.56 -16.37 9.74
CA LEU A 13 -15.53 -15.13 8.97
C LEU A 13 -14.48 -14.15 9.49
N SER A 14 -13.45 -14.63 10.20
CA SER A 14 -12.15 -13.98 10.03
C SER A 14 -11.67 -14.39 8.63
N LEU A 15 -12.24 -13.74 7.61
CA LEU A 15 -11.54 -13.55 6.35
C LEU A 15 -10.16 -13.09 6.81
N GLN A 16 -9.17 -13.97 6.69
CA GLN A 16 -7.81 -13.50 6.66
C GLN A 16 -7.84 -12.58 5.46
N ALA A 17 -7.96 -11.27 5.72
CA ALA A 17 -7.63 -10.26 4.76
C ALA A 17 -6.18 -10.54 4.45
N LEU A 18 -5.95 -11.45 3.50
CA LEU A 18 -4.69 -11.55 2.81
C LEU A 18 -4.40 -10.11 2.44
N ALA A 19 -3.23 -9.62 2.84
CA ALA A 19 -2.73 -8.31 2.46
C ALA A 19 -2.82 -8.20 0.92
N GLN A 20 -3.97 -7.76 0.41
CA GLN A 20 -4.21 -7.62 -1.00
C GLN A 20 -3.80 -6.21 -1.31
N CYS A 21 -2.53 -6.10 -1.72
CA CYS A 21 -2.07 -4.93 -2.44
C CYS A 21 -3.03 -4.61 -3.59
N PRO A 22 -3.26 -3.33 -3.90
CA PRO A 22 -4.07 -2.98 -5.04
C PRO A 22 -3.41 -3.53 -6.32
N THR A 23 -4.26 -4.01 -7.23
CA THR A 23 -3.80 -4.56 -8.51
C THR A 23 -3.87 -3.50 -9.60
N GLY A 24 -3.04 -3.67 -10.63
CA GLY A 24 -2.96 -2.72 -11.74
C GLY A 24 -2.20 -1.44 -11.40
N ASP A 25 -2.28 -0.47 -12.31
CA ASP A 25 -1.58 0.81 -12.20
C ASP A 25 -2.17 1.66 -11.07
N GLN A 26 -1.30 2.24 -10.24
CA GLN A 26 -1.66 3.14 -9.14
C GLN A 26 -1.26 4.57 -9.48
N SER A 27 -2.10 5.54 -9.13
CA SER A 27 -1.85 6.96 -9.35
C SER A 27 -2.22 7.77 -8.11
N PHE A 28 -1.29 8.61 -7.66
CA PHE A 28 -1.42 9.44 -6.47
C PHE A 28 -1.24 10.90 -6.86
N TYR A 29 -2.27 11.73 -6.61
CA TYR A 29 -2.32 13.11 -7.09
C TYR A 29 -2.23 14.15 -5.97
N ASN A 30 -2.39 13.74 -4.72
CA ASN A 30 -2.29 14.62 -3.57
C ASN A 30 -1.78 13.86 -2.32
N GLN A 31 -1.48 14.60 -1.24
CA GLN A 31 -0.91 14.00 -0.03
C GLN A 31 -1.89 13.07 0.71
N THR A 32 -3.20 13.31 0.60
CA THR A 32 -4.22 12.43 1.17
C THR A 32 -4.16 11.06 0.49
N ASP A 33 -4.08 10.98 -0.84
CA ASP A 33 -3.96 9.70 -1.56
C ASP A 33 -2.75 8.88 -1.07
N VAL A 34 -1.60 9.55 -0.85
CA VAL A 34 -0.38 8.90 -0.34
C VAL A 34 -0.59 8.42 1.10
N ASN A 35 -1.20 9.23 1.96
CA ASN A 35 -1.41 8.89 3.36
C ASN A 35 -2.41 7.73 3.51
N ASP A 36 -3.47 7.76 2.71
CA ASP A 36 -4.56 6.77 2.74
C ASP A 36 -4.06 5.41 2.28
N PHE A 37 -3.06 5.34 1.38
CA PHE A 37 -2.48 4.06 0.94
C PHE A 37 -2.01 3.18 2.12
N LEU A 38 -1.34 3.77 3.12
CA LEU A 38 -0.89 3.01 4.30
C LEU A 38 -2.06 2.60 5.21
N ALA A 39 -3.12 3.39 5.26
CA ALA A 39 -4.31 3.08 6.03
C ALA A 39 -5.13 1.96 5.39
N ASP A 40 -5.25 1.99 4.06
CA ASP A 40 -6.03 1.05 3.26
C ASP A 40 -5.28 -0.27 3.01
N TYR A 41 -3.95 -0.21 2.87
CA TYR A 41 -3.10 -1.34 2.54
C TYR A 41 -1.91 -1.47 3.53
N PRO A 42 -2.18 -1.65 4.83
CA PRO A 42 -1.16 -1.59 5.88
C PRO A 42 -0.09 -2.68 5.75
N ASP A 43 -0.41 -3.81 5.14
CA ASP A 43 0.50 -4.96 5.00
C ASP A 43 0.99 -5.12 3.55
N CYS A 44 0.79 -4.12 2.69
CA CYS A 44 1.21 -4.22 1.31
C CYS A 44 2.72 -4.01 1.13
N GLU A 45 3.39 -5.01 0.58
CA GLU A 45 4.83 -4.99 0.30
C GLU A 45 5.15 -4.84 -1.20
N GLU A 46 4.22 -5.14 -2.10
CA GLU A 46 4.47 -5.23 -3.54
C GLU A 46 3.34 -4.65 -4.39
N LEU A 47 3.69 -3.78 -5.33
CA LEU A 47 2.75 -3.29 -6.35
C LEU A 47 3.09 -3.87 -7.73
N PRO A 48 2.18 -4.64 -8.36
CA PRO A 48 2.46 -5.29 -9.65
C PRO A 48 2.37 -4.34 -10.87
N GLY A 49 1.91 -3.10 -10.68
CA GLY A 49 1.63 -2.15 -11.78
C GLY A 49 2.56 -0.95 -11.81
N ARG A 50 2.33 -0.04 -12.78
CA ARG A 50 2.96 1.28 -12.80
C ARG A 50 2.49 2.08 -11.60
N VAL A 51 3.40 2.84 -10.99
CA VAL A 51 3.07 3.81 -9.95
C VAL A 51 3.39 5.21 -10.47
N LEU A 52 2.37 6.07 -10.53
CA LEU A 52 2.51 7.50 -10.81
C LEU A 52 2.28 8.29 -9.53
N ILE A 53 3.22 9.16 -9.18
CA ILE A 53 3.11 10.11 -8.08
C ILE A 53 3.29 11.50 -8.69
N GLU A 54 2.23 12.30 -8.71
CA GLU A 54 2.22 13.59 -9.41
C GLU A 54 1.40 14.62 -8.65
N GLY A 55 2.02 15.72 -8.20
CA GLY A 55 1.28 16.81 -7.56
C GLY A 55 2.10 17.59 -6.55
N SER A 56 2.11 18.92 -6.69
CA SER A 56 2.99 19.81 -5.92
C SER A 56 2.69 19.84 -4.43
N GLY A 57 1.50 19.39 -4.03
CA GLY A 57 1.09 19.24 -2.63
C GLY A 57 1.64 17.98 -1.94
N ILE A 58 2.24 17.06 -2.69
CA ILE A 58 2.88 15.86 -2.14
C ILE A 58 4.26 16.25 -1.62
N THR A 59 4.43 16.20 -0.30
CA THR A 59 5.63 16.67 0.41
C THR A 59 6.40 15.56 1.11
N ASN A 60 5.82 14.37 1.22
CA ASN A 60 6.50 13.17 1.72
C ASN A 60 5.87 11.88 1.15
N LEU A 61 6.63 10.79 1.20
CA LEU A 61 6.24 9.47 0.69
C LEU A 61 6.08 8.42 1.81
N ASN A 62 5.83 8.86 3.05
CA ASN A 62 5.77 7.97 4.23
C ASN A 62 4.65 6.93 4.15
N GLY A 63 3.62 7.17 3.33
CA GLY A 63 2.57 6.20 3.03
C GLY A 63 3.09 4.92 2.37
N PHE A 64 4.26 4.96 1.74
CA PHE A 64 4.84 3.83 1.01
C PHE A 64 5.90 3.06 1.80
N LYS A 65 6.06 3.34 3.09
CA LYS A 65 7.14 2.78 3.94
C LYS A 65 7.16 1.25 4.05
N ASN A 66 6.02 0.59 3.82
CA ASN A 66 5.90 -0.87 3.90
C ASN A 66 6.13 -1.55 2.54
N LEU A 67 6.13 -0.78 1.44
CA LEU A 67 6.50 -1.32 0.14
C LEU A 67 7.98 -1.72 0.15
N THR A 68 8.27 -2.79 -0.57
CA THR A 68 9.62 -3.31 -0.78
C THR A 68 9.91 -3.56 -2.26
N TYR A 69 8.87 -3.51 -3.11
CA TYR A 69 8.97 -3.75 -4.54
C TYR A 69 7.82 -3.10 -5.33
N ILE A 70 8.14 -2.63 -6.54
CA ILE A 70 7.17 -2.26 -7.58
C ILE A 70 7.63 -3.02 -8.84
N ASP A 71 6.76 -3.86 -9.40
CA ASP A 71 7.08 -4.65 -10.59
C ASP A 71 7.03 -3.80 -11.87
N GLY A 72 6.21 -2.75 -11.87
CA GLY A 72 6.10 -1.79 -12.95
C GLY A 72 7.08 -0.62 -12.88
N VAL A 73 6.78 0.43 -13.63
CA VAL A 73 7.56 1.67 -13.64
C VAL A 73 7.09 2.58 -12.50
N LEU A 74 8.03 3.06 -11.69
CA LEU A 74 7.80 4.17 -10.77
C LEU A 74 8.10 5.51 -11.48
N ARG A 75 7.11 6.40 -11.57
CA ARG A 75 7.27 7.77 -12.07
C ARG A 75 6.86 8.76 -10.98
N ILE A 76 7.78 9.68 -10.67
CA ILE A 76 7.54 10.79 -9.73
C ILE A 76 7.75 12.09 -10.51
N ALA A 77 6.75 12.97 -10.52
CA ALA A 77 6.78 14.22 -11.27
C ALA A 77 6.05 15.34 -10.52
N GLU A 78 6.46 16.59 -10.75
CA GLU A 78 5.73 17.78 -10.28
C GLU A 78 5.39 17.78 -8.77
N THR A 79 6.22 17.17 -7.92
CA THR A 79 6.00 17.09 -6.47
C THR A 79 6.73 18.19 -5.69
N GLY A 80 6.32 18.39 -4.44
CA GLY A 80 6.99 19.27 -3.47
C GLY A 80 7.96 18.53 -2.55
N LEU A 81 8.52 17.41 -3.01
CA LEU A 81 9.38 16.54 -2.19
C LEU A 81 10.75 17.17 -1.93
N GLY A 82 11.20 17.12 -0.66
CA GLY A 82 12.58 17.48 -0.28
C GLY A 82 13.57 16.33 -0.45
N ASP A 83 13.09 15.09 -0.34
CA ASP A 83 13.84 13.86 -0.49
C ASP A 83 12.90 12.69 -0.87
N LEU A 84 13.46 11.49 -1.00
CA LEU A 84 12.72 10.27 -1.33
C LEU A 84 12.55 9.34 -0.11
N THR A 85 12.60 9.88 1.11
CA THR A 85 12.35 9.12 2.34
C THR A 85 10.98 8.46 2.24
N GLY A 86 10.90 7.16 2.57
CA GLY A 86 9.73 6.33 2.36
C GLY A 86 9.81 5.44 1.11
N LEU A 87 10.79 5.68 0.23
CA LEU A 87 11.17 4.79 -0.88
C LEU A 87 12.60 4.24 -0.75
N ASP A 88 13.14 4.19 0.46
CA ASP A 88 14.51 3.75 0.74
C ASP A 88 14.81 2.33 0.22
N TRP A 89 13.77 1.50 0.09
CA TRP A 89 13.86 0.14 -0.42
C TRP A 89 14.31 0.07 -1.89
N VAL A 90 14.08 1.12 -2.69
CA VAL A 90 14.51 1.18 -4.10
C VAL A 90 16.04 1.08 -4.22
N PHE A 91 16.77 1.68 -3.28
CA PHE A 91 18.22 1.74 -3.33
C PHE A 91 18.94 0.53 -2.71
N ARG A 92 18.21 -0.39 -2.06
CA ARG A 92 18.80 -1.54 -1.34
C ARG A 92 19.02 -2.78 -2.21
N ARG A 93 18.72 -2.71 -3.51
CA ARG A 93 18.76 -3.84 -4.45
C ARG A 93 19.98 -3.80 -5.40
N SER A 94 20.94 -2.90 -5.17
CA SER A 94 22.21 -2.80 -5.94
C SER A 94 23.36 -3.57 -5.29
#